data_AF-A0A941ZSG9-F1
#
_entry.id   AF-A0A941ZSG9-F1
#
_cell.length_a   1.000
_cell.length_b   1.000
_cell.length_c   1.000
_cell.angle_alpha   90.00
_cell.angle_beta   90.00
_cell.angle_gamma   90.00
#
_symmetry.space_group_name_H-M   'P 1'
#
loop_
_entity.id
_entity.type
_entity.pdbx_description
1 polymer ?
#
loop_
_entity_poly.entity_id
_entity_poly.type
_entity_poly.pdbx_seq_one_letter_code
_entity_poly.pdbx_strand_id
1 'polypeptide(L)'
;HGVPPRGVSHLDFRHSFFKLSLDRNPFPHALLYSREEIPAPLNRLRCIAESAAKLPAHEIYVMDSGMAAILGGSLDPQAISKERIIVLDLATSHTLGAALEKGEIAGFFEYHTRDITLRRLESLVTELADGGLVHEKILQQGGHGAYVRKAFGFDRTEIIVATGPKRRLIEKSHLPVQPGAPLGDHMMAGTAGLLEAIRRRKSLDSIPMW
;
A
#
# COMPACT_ATOMS: atom_id res chain seq x y z
N HIS A 1 -13.89 0.08 -1.24
CA HIS A 1 -14.65 0.73 -0.14
C HIS A 1 -15.77 -0.19 0.32
N GLY A 2 -16.04 -0.22 1.62
CA GLY A 2 -17.15 -0.97 2.19
C GLY A 2 -18.40 -0.13 2.43
N VAL A 3 -19.51 -0.73 2.89
CA VAL A 3 -20.74 0.01 3.24
C VAL A 3 -20.66 0.50 4.69
N PRO A 4 -20.55 1.81 4.92
CA PRO A 4 -20.45 2.36 6.27
C PRO A 4 -21.80 2.34 7.00
N PRO A 5 -21.80 2.33 8.35
CA PRO A 5 -22.95 2.70 9.15
C PRO A 5 -23.44 4.12 8.83
N ARG A 6 -24.70 4.44 9.18
CA ARG A 6 -25.24 5.79 9.03
C ARG A 6 -24.35 6.82 9.74
N GLY A 7 -23.98 7.89 9.03
CA GLY A 7 -23.17 8.99 9.56
C GLY A 7 -21.65 8.82 9.42
N VAL A 8 -21.15 7.68 8.92
CA VAL A 8 -19.73 7.44 8.67
C VAL A 8 -19.43 7.51 7.17
N SER A 9 -18.36 8.18 6.77
CA SER A 9 -17.97 8.21 5.36
C SER A 9 -17.40 6.85 4.90
N HIS A 10 -17.45 6.57 3.60
CA HIS A 10 -16.82 5.37 3.03
C HIS A 10 -15.30 5.31 3.27
N LEU A 11 -14.65 6.47 3.41
CA LEU A 11 -13.21 6.59 3.63
C LEU A 11 -12.86 6.30 5.09
N ASP A 12 -13.57 6.93 6.04
CA ASP A 12 -13.41 6.68 7.48
C ASP A 12 -13.66 5.20 7.80
N PHE A 13 -14.69 4.63 7.20
CA PHE A 13 -15.02 3.23 7.39
C PHE A 13 -13.93 2.30 6.87
N ARG A 14 -13.43 2.51 5.64
CA ARG A 14 -12.30 1.73 5.10
C ARG A 14 -11.07 1.86 6.00
N HIS A 15 -10.76 3.08 6.44
CA HIS A 15 -9.62 3.34 7.31
C HIS A 15 -9.75 2.61 8.66
N SER A 16 -10.94 2.60 9.27
CA SER A 16 -11.18 1.89 10.53
C SER A 16 -10.92 0.38 10.41
N PHE A 17 -11.25 -0.23 9.27
CA PHE A 17 -10.93 -1.64 8.99
C PHE A 17 -9.42 -1.88 8.88
N PHE A 18 -8.73 -1.04 8.12
CA PHE A 18 -7.27 -1.15 7.99
C PHE A 18 -6.60 -0.98 9.34
N LYS A 19 -7.00 0.03 10.11
CA LYS A 19 -6.49 0.26 11.45
C LYS A 19 -6.70 -0.96 12.36
N LEU A 20 -7.91 -1.51 12.42
CA LEU A 20 -8.21 -2.67 13.26
C LEU A 20 -7.34 -3.89 12.92
N SER A 21 -7.15 -4.17 11.62
CA SER A 21 -6.34 -5.30 11.17
C SER A 21 -4.84 -5.07 11.37
N LEU A 22 -4.35 -3.88 11.00
CA LEU A 22 -2.92 -3.54 11.03
C LEU A 22 -2.40 -3.23 12.43
N ASP A 23 -3.25 -2.80 13.37
CA ASP A 23 -2.87 -2.67 14.78
C ASP A 23 -2.59 -4.06 15.40
N ARG A 24 -3.20 -5.14 14.88
CA ARG A 24 -2.98 -6.53 15.33
C ARG A 24 -1.86 -7.24 14.59
N ASN A 25 -1.82 -7.05 13.27
CA ASN A 25 -0.84 -7.67 12.38
C ASN A 25 -0.36 -6.61 11.37
N PRO A 26 0.74 -5.89 11.67
CA PRO A 26 1.13 -4.68 10.94
C PRO A 26 1.78 -4.95 9.59
N PHE A 27 1.57 -6.12 8.98
CA PHE A 27 2.15 -6.44 7.68
C PHE A 27 1.12 -6.27 6.56
N PRO A 28 1.51 -5.81 5.35
CA PRO A 28 0.57 -5.58 4.26
C PRO A 28 -0.26 -6.84 3.90
N HIS A 29 0.39 -8.01 3.87
CA HIS A 29 -0.25 -9.29 3.54
C HIS A 29 -1.31 -9.75 4.58
N ALA A 30 -1.43 -9.09 5.73
CA ALA A 30 -2.52 -9.32 6.68
C ALA A 30 -3.90 -8.96 6.09
N LEU A 31 -3.93 -8.15 5.03
CA LEU A 31 -5.15 -7.74 4.31
C LEU A 31 -5.40 -8.58 3.05
N LEU A 32 -4.81 -9.78 2.96
CA LEU A 32 -5.16 -10.82 1.99
C LEU A 32 -6.34 -11.64 2.52
N TYR A 33 -7.34 -11.85 1.67
CA TYR A 33 -8.53 -12.64 2.00
C TYR A 33 -8.72 -13.76 0.99
N SER A 34 -8.99 -14.99 1.46
CA SER A 34 -9.70 -15.95 0.62
C SER A 34 -11.13 -15.46 0.37
N ARG A 35 -11.82 -16.01 -0.63
CA ARG A 35 -13.21 -15.67 -0.92
C ARG A 35 -14.14 -15.77 0.29
N GLU A 36 -13.93 -16.75 1.16
CA GLU A 36 -14.75 -17.04 2.34
C GLU A 36 -14.40 -16.14 3.53
N GLU A 37 -13.19 -15.56 3.54
CA GLU A 37 -12.66 -14.74 4.62
C GLU A 37 -12.99 -13.24 4.45
N ILE A 38 -13.55 -12.84 3.30
CA ILE A 38 -13.78 -11.41 3.00
C ILE A 38 -14.79 -10.82 4.01
N PRO A 39 -14.42 -9.79 4.78
CA PRO A 39 -15.34 -9.13 5.69
C PRO A 39 -16.59 -8.64 4.97
N ALA A 40 -17.77 -8.94 5.53
CA ALA A 40 -19.06 -8.64 4.92
C ALA A 40 -19.20 -7.19 4.42
N PRO A 41 -18.69 -6.16 5.12
CA PRO A 41 -18.82 -4.79 4.64
C PRO A 41 -17.99 -4.47 3.39
N LEU A 42 -16.96 -5.24 3.02
CA LEU A 42 -16.04 -4.95 1.90
C LEU A 42 -16.61 -5.37 0.53
N ASN A 43 -17.74 -4.76 0.14
CA ASN A 43 -18.49 -5.12 -1.08
C ASN A 43 -17.63 -5.15 -2.36
N ARG A 44 -16.71 -4.19 -2.54
CA ARG A 44 -15.86 -4.21 -3.74
C ARG A 44 -14.99 -5.46 -3.83
N LEU A 45 -14.39 -5.90 -2.73
CA LEU A 45 -13.59 -7.14 -2.72
C LEU A 45 -14.47 -8.37 -2.96
N ARG A 46 -15.67 -8.40 -2.37
CA ARG A 46 -16.65 -9.47 -2.63
C ARG A 46 -17.04 -9.57 -4.10
N CYS A 47 -17.37 -8.44 -4.73
CA CYS A 47 -17.73 -8.42 -6.15
C CYS A 47 -16.57 -8.88 -7.04
N ILE A 48 -15.32 -8.53 -6.70
CA ILE A 48 -14.13 -9.01 -7.40
C ILE A 48 -13.98 -10.52 -7.23
N ALA A 49 -14.13 -11.05 -6.02
CA ALA A 49 -14.05 -12.48 -5.76
C ALA A 49 -15.17 -13.28 -6.47
N GLU A 50 -16.39 -12.75 -6.49
CA GLU A 50 -17.52 -13.34 -7.23
C GLU A 50 -17.31 -13.33 -8.74
N SER A 51 -16.66 -12.28 -9.27
CA SER A 51 -16.30 -12.21 -10.69
C SER A 51 -15.17 -13.17 -11.03
N ALA A 52 -14.14 -13.27 -10.18
CA ALA A 52 -13.05 -14.21 -10.31
C ALA A 52 -13.51 -15.68 -10.21
N ALA A 53 -14.59 -15.95 -9.47
CA ALA A 53 -15.18 -17.29 -9.36
C ALA A 53 -15.78 -17.84 -10.66
N LYS A 54 -15.89 -17.00 -11.70
CA LYS A 54 -16.29 -17.42 -13.04
C LYS A 54 -15.12 -17.95 -13.86
N LEU A 55 -13.88 -17.76 -13.39
CA LEU A 55 -12.67 -18.30 -14.00
C LEU A 55 -12.41 -19.73 -13.49
N PRO A 56 -11.74 -20.59 -14.28
CA PRO A 56 -11.35 -21.92 -13.85
C PRO A 56 -10.19 -21.85 -12.85
N ALA A 57 -10.50 -21.52 -11.59
CA ALA A 57 -9.54 -21.43 -10.50
C ALA A 57 -9.98 -22.29 -9.31
N HIS A 58 -9.03 -23.01 -8.72
CA HIS A 58 -9.29 -23.84 -7.52
C HIS A 58 -9.43 -22.97 -6.26
N GLU A 59 -8.62 -21.91 -6.15
CA GLU A 59 -8.65 -20.97 -5.02
C GLU A 59 -8.71 -19.53 -5.53
N ILE A 60 -9.38 -18.67 -4.77
CA ILE A 60 -9.54 -17.25 -5.09
C ILE A 60 -9.08 -16.44 -3.88
N TYR A 61 -8.09 -15.60 -4.11
CA TYR A 61 -7.59 -14.64 -3.14
C TYR A 61 -7.77 -13.23 -3.69
N VAL A 62 -8.14 -12.31 -2.80
CA VAL A 62 -8.30 -10.88 -3.12
C VAL A 62 -7.63 -10.03 -2.04
N MET A 63 -7.17 -8.84 -2.44
CA MET A 63 -6.45 -7.92 -1.58
C MET A 63 -6.75 -6.48 -2.00
N ASP A 64 -6.63 -5.54 -1.06
CA ASP A 64 -6.63 -4.12 -1.42
C ASP A 64 -5.42 -3.80 -2.31
N SER A 65 -5.66 -3.06 -3.41
CA SER A 65 -4.63 -2.78 -4.41
C SER A 65 -3.48 -1.94 -3.87
N GLY A 66 -3.76 -0.99 -2.97
CA GLY A 66 -2.72 -0.18 -2.34
C GLY A 66 -1.83 -1.04 -1.44
N MET A 67 -2.43 -1.92 -0.64
CA MET A 67 -1.68 -2.86 0.21
C MET A 67 -0.85 -3.84 -0.61
N ALA A 68 -1.39 -4.32 -1.74
CA ALA A 68 -0.65 -5.15 -2.67
C ALA A 68 0.52 -4.37 -3.28
N ALA A 69 0.32 -3.11 -3.70
CA ALA A 69 1.40 -2.28 -4.23
C ALA A 69 2.50 -1.98 -3.21
N ILE A 70 2.15 -1.73 -1.94
CA ILE A 70 3.12 -1.57 -0.83
C ILE A 70 3.98 -2.82 -0.69
N LEU A 71 3.32 -3.99 -0.61
CA LEU A 71 4.03 -5.26 -0.47
C LEU A 71 4.92 -5.52 -1.67
N GLY A 72 4.43 -5.35 -2.90
CA GLY A 72 5.22 -5.58 -4.09
C GLY A 72 6.38 -4.60 -4.23
N GLY A 73 6.18 -3.32 -3.92
CA GLY A 73 7.27 -2.33 -3.92
C GLY A 73 8.37 -2.67 -2.90
N SER A 74 8.02 -3.31 -1.78
CA SER A 74 9.02 -3.79 -0.81
C SER A 74 9.87 -4.97 -1.32
N LEU A 75 9.46 -5.63 -2.41
CA LEU A 75 10.19 -6.71 -3.07
C LEU A 75 11.14 -6.21 -4.16
N ASP A 76 11.25 -4.90 -4.36
CA ASP A 76 12.24 -4.36 -5.29
C ASP A 76 13.66 -4.84 -4.90
N PRO A 77 14.50 -5.26 -5.86
CA PRO A 77 15.86 -5.73 -5.56
C PRO A 77 16.68 -4.73 -4.73
N GLN A 78 16.43 -3.43 -4.88
CA GLN A 78 17.14 -2.38 -4.13
C GLN A 78 16.59 -2.20 -2.70
N ALA A 79 15.35 -2.62 -2.44
CA ALA A 79 14.66 -2.43 -1.17
C ALA A 79 14.65 -3.70 -0.29
N ILE A 80 14.68 -4.90 -0.88
CA ILE A 80 14.46 -6.18 -0.16
C ILE A 80 15.45 -6.45 0.99
N SER A 81 16.68 -5.93 0.88
CA SER A 81 17.73 -6.08 1.90
C SER A 81 17.74 -4.98 2.98
N LYS A 82 16.84 -4.00 2.87
CA LYS A 82 16.77 -2.82 3.74
C LYS A 82 15.72 -3.01 4.82
N GLU A 83 15.95 -2.42 5.99
CA GLU A 83 14.98 -2.51 7.09
C GLU A 83 13.98 -1.35 7.05
N ARG A 84 14.44 -0.12 6.86
CA ARG A 84 13.60 1.09 6.87
C ARG A 84 13.47 1.66 5.47
N ILE A 85 12.34 1.37 4.83
CA ILE A 85 12.09 1.77 3.44
C ILE A 85 10.82 2.60 3.33
N ILE A 86 10.77 3.44 2.29
CA ILE A 86 9.55 4.09 1.86
C ILE A 86 9.20 3.60 0.45
N VAL A 87 7.98 3.11 0.28
CA VAL A 87 7.43 2.69 -1.00
C VAL A 87 6.43 3.75 -1.47
N LEU A 88 6.58 4.21 -2.71
CA LEU A 88 5.66 5.10 -3.39
C LEU A 88 5.02 4.38 -4.57
N ASP A 89 3.70 4.27 -4.58
CA ASP A 89 2.96 3.84 -5.77
C ASP A 89 2.31 5.05 -6.42
N LEU A 90 2.91 5.52 -7.51
CA LEU A 90 2.46 6.67 -8.28
C LEU A 90 1.52 6.18 -9.40
N ALA A 91 0.34 5.70 -9.01
CA ALA A 91 -0.62 5.10 -9.92
C ALA A 91 -1.51 6.13 -10.64
N THR A 92 -2.34 5.67 -11.59
CA THR A 92 -3.18 6.56 -12.40
C THR A 92 -4.29 7.24 -11.60
N SER A 93 -4.98 6.49 -10.73
CA SER A 93 -6.11 6.99 -9.95
C SER A 93 -5.70 7.47 -8.56
N HIS A 94 -4.81 6.72 -7.89
CA HIS A 94 -4.36 7.01 -6.54
C HIS A 94 -2.85 7.04 -6.45
N THR A 95 -2.36 7.94 -5.59
CA THR A 95 -0.97 8.00 -5.17
C THR A 95 -0.91 7.55 -3.72
N LEU A 96 -0.07 6.56 -3.46
CA LEU A 96 0.11 5.95 -2.16
C LEU A 96 1.57 6.07 -1.73
N GLY A 97 1.80 6.37 -0.46
CA GLY A 97 3.12 6.27 0.16
C GLY A 97 3.05 5.46 1.44
N ALA A 98 3.99 4.56 1.65
CA ALA A 98 4.07 3.73 2.85
C ALA A 98 5.49 3.66 3.40
N ALA A 99 5.61 3.83 4.71
CA ALA A 99 6.84 3.64 5.46
C ALA A 99 6.81 2.23 6.08
N LEU A 100 7.84 1.45 5.82
CA LEU A 100 8.00 0.08 6.30
C LEU A 100 9.26 -0.02 7.15
N GLU A 101 9.16 -0.65 8.31
CA GLU A 101 10.31 -1.03 9.14
C GLU A 101 10.29 -2.54 9.38
N LYS A 102 11.28 -3.25 8.86
CA LYS A 102 11.39 -4.73 8.89
C LYS A 102 10.16 -5.41 8.30
N GLY A 103 9.60 -4.82 7.24
CA GLY A 103 8.39 -5.28 6.56
C GLY A 103 7.08 -4.90 7.27
N GLU A 104 7.12 -4.38 8.50
CA GLU A 104 5.93 -3.85 9.18
C GLU A 104 5.60 -2.45 8.67
N ILE A 105 4.32 -2.17 8.44
CA ILE A 105 3.78 -0.84 8.20
C ILE A 105 4.00 0.03 9.44
N ALA A 106 4.89 1.01 9.31
CA ALA A 106 5.04 2.12 10.23
C ALA A 106 3.93 3.15 10.01
N GLY A 107 3.58 3.40 8.75
CA GLY A 107 2.41 4.16 8.34
C GLY A 107 2.21 4.15 6.83
N PHE A 108 1.09 4.70 6.37
CA PHE A 108 0.85 5.00 4.96
C PHE A 108 -0.14 6.16 4.78
N PHE A 109 -0.17 6.75 3.59
CA PHE A 109 -1.20 7.68 3.14
C PHE A 109 -1.68 7.33 1.74
N GLU A 110 -2.90 7.77 1.40
CA GLU A 110 -3.47 7.65 0.06
C GLU A 110 -4.08 8.98 -0.36
N TYR A 111 -3.87 9.37 -1.62
CA TYR A 111 -4.46 10.54 -2.27
C TYR A 111 -4.97 10.17 -3.66
N HIS A 112 -5.93 10.93 -4.20
CA HIS A 112 -6.14 10.89 -5.65
C HIS A 112 -4.91 11.44 -6.36
N THR A 113 -4.44 10.76 -7.41
CA THR A 113 -3.26 11.20 -8.15
C THR A 113 -3.44 12.57 -8.80
N ARG A 114 -4.67 12.91 -9.19
CA ARG A 114 -4.97 14.24 -9.78
C ARG A 114 -4.86 15.39 -8.77
N ASP A 115 -4.92 15.09 -7.47
CA ASP A 115 -4.97 16.09 -6.39
C ASP A 115 -3.62 16.23 -5.67
N ILE A 116 -2.60 15.45 -6.05
CA ILE A 116 -1.26 15.51 -5.45
C ILE A 116 -0.29 16.31 -6.31
N THR A 117 0.49 17.18 -5.66
CA THR A 117 1.61 17.92 -6.28
C THR A 117 2.93 17.36 -5.79
N LEU A 118 4.03 17.62 -6.53
CA LEU A 118 5.37 17.22 -6.11
C LEU A 118 5.70 17.72 -4.70
N ARG A 119 5.53 19.03 -4.44
CA ARG A 119 5.78 19.62 -3.11
C ARG A 119 4.97 18.92 -2.01
N ARG A 120 3.70 18.58 -2.29
CA ARG A 120 2.86 17.89 -1.30
C ARG A 120 3.36 16.47 -1.06
N LEU A 121 3.71 15.74 -2.12
CA LEU A 121 4.27 14.40 -2.01
C LEU A 121 5.55 14.40 -1.17
N GLU A 122 6.46 15.35 -1.38
CA GLU A 122 7.70 15.46 -0.60
C GLU A 122 7.42 15.69 0.89
N SER A 123 6.51 16.63 1.20
CA SER A 123 6.05 16.88 2.58
C SER A 123 5.47 15.64 3.22
N LEU A 124 4.58 14.94 2.49
CA LEU A 124 3.93 13.73 2.98
C LEU A 124 4.94 12.60 3.26
N VAL A 125 5.97 12.45 2.43
CA VAL A 125 7.01 11.42 2.62
C VAL A 125 7.80 11.66 3.90
N THR A 126 8.21 12.91 4.16
CA THR A 126 8.92 13.27 5.39
C THR A 126 8.01 13.10 6.61
N GLU A 127 6.81 13.71 6.57
CA GLU A 127 5.82 13.62 7.66
C GLU A 127 5.45 12.16 7.96
N LEU A 128 5.41 11.28 6.95
CA LEU A 128 5.12 9.87 7.11
C LEU A 128 6.20 9.15 7.93
N ALA A 129 7.47 9.33 7.58
CA ALA A 129 8.58 8.68 8.27
C ALA A 129 8.74 9.18 9.72
N ASP A 130 8.42 10.45 9.94
CA ASP A 130 8.42 11.12 11.25
C ASP A 130 7.13 10.85 12.06
N GLY A 131 6.13 10.18 11.47
CA GLY A 131 4.86 9.85 12.12
C GLY A 131 3.93 11.05 12.35
N GLY A 132 4.12 12.15 11.63
CA GLY A 132 3.34 13.39 11.76
C GLY A 132 2.00 13.41 11.03
N LEU A 133 1.67 12.38 10.25
CA LEU A 133 0.42 12.34 9.49
C LEU A 133 -0.79 12.10 10.39
N VAL A 134 -1.85 12.88 10.17
CA VAL A 134 -3.13 12.79 10.89
C VAL A 134 -4.24 12.50 9.92
N HIS A 135 -4.98 11.41 10.14
CA HIS A 135 -6.03 10.91 9.24
C HIS A 135 -7.03 12.00 8.83
N GLU A 136 -7.59 12.73 9.80
CA GLU A 136 -8.61 13.74 9.57
C GLU A 136 -8.08 14.91 8.74
N LYS A 137 -6.81 15.31 8.94
CA LYS A 137 -6.17 16.37 8.16
C LYS A 137 -6.00 15.96 6.70
N ILE A 138 -5.63 14.71 6.45
CA ILE A 138 -5.49 14.18 5.09
C ILE A 138 -6.85 14.18 4.38
N LEU A 139 -7.92 13.76 5.05
CA LEU A 139 -9.28 13.81 4.48
C LEU A 139 -9.73 15.24 4.17
N GLN A 140 -9.50 16.20 5.07
CA GLN A 140 -9.84 17.62 4.87
C GLN A 140 -9.12 18.23 3.66
N GLN A 141 -7.98 17.68 3.28
CA GLN A 141 -7.19 18.11 2.12
C GLN A 141 -7.53 17.33 0.83
N GLY A 142 -8.63 16.56 0.83
CA GLY A 142 -9.06 15.77 -0.34
C GLY A 142 -8.32 14.44 -0.51
N GLY A 143 -7.51 14.05 0.47
CA GLY A 143 -6.89 12.73 0.54
C GLY A 143 -7.88 11.63 0.95
N HIS A 144 -7.39 10.39 0.91
CA HIS A 144 -8.17 9.18 1.21
C HIS A 144 -7.92 8.61 2.60
N GLY A 145 -7.08 9.30 3.36
CA GLY A 145 -6.71 9.00 4.73
C GLY A 145 -5.23 8.67 4.88
N ALA A 146 -4.79 8.66 6.13
CA ALA A 146 -3.50 8.12 6.52
C ALA A 146 -3.67 7.25 7.76
N TYR A 147 -2.75 6.31 7.91
CA TYR A 147 -2.59 5.44 9.07
C TYR A 147 -1.14 5.59 9.56
N VAL A 148 -0.96 5.78 10.87
CA VAL A 148 0.35 5.86 11.51
C VAL A 148 0.32 4.99 12.75
N ARG A 149 1.33 4.13 12.90
CA ARG A 149 1.53 3.24 14.04
C ARG A 149 2.83 3.56 14.79
N LYS A 150 3.90 3.82 14.05
CA LYS A 150 5.21 4.17 14.59
C LYS A 150 5.94 5.09 13.62
N ALA A 151 6.90 5.84 14.14
CA ALA A 151 7.84 6.65 13.36
C ALA A 151 9.22 6.00 13.46
N PHE A 152 9.97 5.99 12.36
CA PHE A 152 11.39 5.62 12.39
C PHE A 152 12.31 6.81 12.14
N GLY A 153 11.79 7.97 11.72
CA GLY A 153 12.54 9.18 11.42
C GLY A 153 12.98 9.23 9.96
N PHE A 154 12.71 10.33 9.26
CA PHE A 154 13.05 10.46 7.84
C PHE A 154 14.56 10.31 7.58
N ASP A 155 15.40 10.78 8.50
CA ASP A 155 16.86 10.67 8.48
C ASP A 155 17.37 9.22 8.52
N ARG A 156 16.56 8.29 9.04
CA ARG A 156 16.87 6.85 9.13
C ARG A 156 16.34 6.04 7.94
N THR A 157 15.74 6.69 6.94
CA THR A 157 15.26 6.05 5.70
C THR A 157 16.45 5.53 4.90
N GLU A 158 16.48 4.23 4.62
CA GLU A 158 17.57 3.61 3.85
C GLU A 158 17.36 3.71 2.35
N ILE A 159 16.09 3.72 1.89
CA ILE A 159 15.73 3.88 0.48
C ILE A 159 14.29 4.37 0.34
N ILE A 160 14.04 5.13 -0.72
CA ILE A 160 12.70 5.47 -1.20
C ILE A 160 12.57 4.87 -2.60
N VAL A 161 11.65 3.95 -2.82
CA VAL A 161 11.39 3.34 -4.13
C VAL A 161 10.05 3.80 -4.68
N ALA A 162 10.00 4.14 -5.96
CA ALA A 162 8.78 4.56 -6.63
C ALA A 162 8.40 3.65 -7.80
N THR A 163 7.17 3.16 -7.77
CA THR A 163 6.53 2.34 -8.81
C THR A 163 5.41 3.11 -9.50
N GLY A 164 4.83 2.50 -10.54
CA GLY A 164 3.63 3.01 -11.19
C GLY A 164 3.85 3.97 -12.37
N PRO A 165 2.81 4.19 -13.18
CA PRO A 165 2.88 4.90 -14.46
C PRO A 165 3.02 6.43 -14.33
N LYS A 166 2.72 7.02 -13.17
CA LYS A 166 2.78 8.48 -12.96
C LYS A 166 4.07 8.93 -12.27
N ARG A 167 5.10 8.09 -12.28
CA ARG A 167 6.43 8.37 -11.72
C ARG A 167 7.14 9.62 -12.27
N ARG A 168 6.69 10.19 -13.38
CA ARG A 168 7.18 11.51 -13.84
C ARG A 168 6.93 12.64 -12.82
N LEU A 169 5.96 12.47 -11.92
CA LEU A 169 5.68 13.41 -10.84
C LEU A 169 6.93 13.74 -9.99
N ILE A 170 7.83 12.76 -9.81
CA ILE A 170 9.02 12.88 -8.96
C ILE A 170 10.31 13.18 -9.74
N GLU A 171 10.25 13.43 -11.06
CA GLU A 171 11.46 13.69 -11.88
C GLU A 171 12.29 14.87 -11.36
N LYS A 172 11.65 15.86 -10.73
CA LYS A 172 12.30 17.05 -10.18
C LYS A 172 12.32 17.04 -8.65
N SER A 173 12.10 15.89 -8.02
CA SER A 173 12.10 15.81 -6.57
C SER A 173 13.49 16.05 -6.01
N HIS A 174 13.56 16.70 -4.85
CA HIS A 174 14.78 16.82 -4.07
C HIS A 174 15.05 15.58 -3.20
N LEU A 175 14.07 14.69 -3.06
CA LEU A 175 14.22 13.43 -2.34
C LEU A 175 14.98 12.41 -3.21
N PRO A 176 15.86 11.58 -2.62
CA PRO A 176 16.66 10.59 -3.36
C PRO A 176 15.83 9.34 -3.73
N VAL A 177 14.79 9.53 -4.54
CA VAL A 177 13.85 8.47 -4.92
C VAL A 177 14.41 7.62 -6.06
N GLN A 178 14.48 6.30 -5.84
CA GLN A 178 14.89 5.33 -6.83
C GLN A 178 13.68 4.80 -7.62
N PRO A 179 13.79 4.61 -8.94
CA PRO A 179 12.77 3.89 -9.69
C PRO A 179 12.76 2.42 -9.24
N GLY A 180 11.60 1.92 -8.83
CA GLY A 180 11.41 0.53 -8.40
C GLY A 180 10.72 -0.31 -9.47
N ALA A 181 11.26 -1.47 -9.80
CA ALA A 181 10.76 -2.45 -10.75
C ALA A 181 10.63 -3.83 -10.10
N PRO A 182 9.71 -4.01 -9.14
CA PRO A 182 9.52 -5.31 -8.50
C PRO A 182 9.15 -6.37 -9.53
N LEU A 183 9.83 -7.52 -9.47
CA LEU A 183 9.77 -8.60 -10.48
C LEU A 183 10.10 -8.16 -11.92
N GLY A 184 10.84 -7.06 -12.09
CA GLY A 184 11.35 -6.58 -13.38
C GLY A 184 10.51 -5.52 -14.08
N ASP A 185 9.35 -5.11 -13.54
CA ASP A 185 8.50 -4.08 -14.16
C ASP A 185 7.86 -3.14 -13.11
N HIS A 186 7.96 -1.82 -13.35
CA HIS A 186 7.37 -0.78 -12.51
C HIS A 186 5.83 -0.88 -12.37
N MET A 187 5.16 -1.54 -13.33
CA MET A 187 3.72 -1.75 -13.37
C MET A 187 3.27 -3.00 -12.61
N MET A 188 4.21 -3.84 -12.15
CA MET A 188 3.92 -5.12 -11.50
C MET A 188 3.82 -5.06 -9.97
N ALA A 189 3.98 -3.89 -9.34
CA ALA A 189 3.97 -3.79 -7.87
C ALA A 189 2.73 -4.43 -7.23
N GLY A 190 1.53 -4.12 -7.72
CA GLY A 190 0.29 -4.75 -7.21
C GLY A 190 0.28 -6.28 -7.38
N THR A 191 0.65 -6.77 -8.57
CA THR A 191 0.69 -8.20 -8.87
C THR A 191 1.74 -8.93 -8.04
N ALA A 192 2.95 -8.36 -7.92
CA ALA A 192 4.05 -8.90 -7.14
C ALA A 192 3.66 -9.01 -5.66
N GLY A 193 3.00 -7.99 -5.11
CA GLY A 193 2.54 -8.03 -3.72
C GLY A 193 1.44 -9.05 -3.49
N LEU A 194 0.46 -9.17 -4.40
CA LEU A 194 -0.58 -10.20 -4.28
C LEU A 194 0.03 -11.61 -4.32
N LEU A 195 0.97 -11.86 -5.23
CA LEU A 195 1.69 -13.13 -5.33
C LEU A 195 2.47 -13.42 -4.04
N GLU A 196 3.21 -12.45 -3.51
CA GLU A 196 3.97 -12.58 -2.26
C GLU A 196 3.06 -12.83 -1.05
N ALA A 197 1.90 -12.16 -0.98
CA ALA A 197 0.94 -12.39 0.08
C ALA A 197 0.43 -13.84 0.07
N ILE A 198 0.10 -14.37 -1.11
CA ILE A 198 -0.33 -15.77 -1.29
C ILE A 198 0.82 -16.72 -0.94
N ARG A 199 2.04 -16.43 -1.39
CA ARG A 199 3.23 -17.23 -1.09
C ARG A 199 3.43 -17.38 0.42
N ARG A 200 3.35 -16.27 1.17
CA ARG A 200 3.42 -16.29 2.65
C ARG A 200 2.27 -17.07 3.28
N ARG A 201 1.04 -16.83 2.83
CA ARG A 201 -0.17 -17.53 3.34
C ARG A 201 -0.06 -19.04 3.17
N LYS A 202 0.47 -19.48 2.03
CA LYS A 202 0.61 -20.90 1.67
C LYS A 202 1.96 -21.51 2.05
N SER A 203 2.85 -20.74 2.69
CA SER A 203 4.22 -21.15 3.02
C SER A 203 4.98 -21.74 1.83
N LEU A 204 4.82 -21.13 0.66
CA LEU A 204 5.52 -21.54 -0.56
C LEU A 204 6.96 -21.02 -0.58
N ASP A 205 7.81 -21.70 -1.36
CA ASP A 205 9.20 -21.32 -1.58
C ASP A 205 9.33 -19.86 -2.05
N SER A 206 10.43 -19.21 -1.67
CA SER A 206 10.72 -17.83 -2.06
C SER A 206 10.78 -17.67 -3.58
N ILE A 207 10.25 -16.55 -4.09
CA ILE A 207 10.35 -16.20 -5.51
C ILE A 207 11.84 -15.92 -5.82
N PRO A 208 12.46 -16.62 -6.78
CA PRO A 208 13.84 -16.35 -7.18
C PRO A 208 13.96 -14.92 -7.71
N MET A 209 14.87 -14.14 -7.13
CA MET A 209 15.25 -12.83 -7.63
C MET A 209 16.57 -12.98 -8.37
N TRP A 210 16.51 -12.86 -9.70
CA TRP A 210 17.64 -12.72 -10.61
C TRP A 210 18.33 -11.35 -10.52
#